data_AF-A0A425CQJ7-F1
#
_entry.id   AF-A0A425CQJ7-F1
#
_cell.length_a   1.000
_cell.length_b   1.000
_cell.length_c   1.000
_cell.angle_alpha   90.00
_cell.angle_beta   90.00
_cell.angle_gamma   90.00
#
_symmetry.space_group_name_H-M   'P 1'
#
loop_
_entity.id
_entity.type
_entity.pdbx_description
1 polymer ?
#
loop_
_entity_poly.entity_id
_entity_poly.type
_entity_poly.pdbx_seq_one_letter_code
_entity_poly.pdbx_strand_id
1 'polypeptide(L)'
;MDSIQSHYKDKTIADNIAIVCDGKALVHFFPSKALTVDEKVVAKELRRKLLVVASVCKALIACRVSPAQKADIVNMVRYHSHNKPITLAIGDGANDVNMIQSAHVGIGICGQEGVQAVNASDYAIAQFRFLQRLLLVHGRSNYKRIAKVILYSFYKNMSLVIVLFLYNFYNGQSGTSLFESFVMAGWNFFLALPIIAIGIFDEDVSPEQAMAFPPLYLSGQRNEDLNIKYFSWWIFNAFYHAFISFFLPVYIVRGFTTEAFHVQGTTIYSGLLMTMNLKVIFETLSWTMFSYAFVVFSFLLFFFFLAVYPVVPGLGNDMIGVPTSMLSTWVKNYRPTEADILRERGLLQKNQLKIVDMTTNGAVTYSHPRSMEEQRQDEKAGVKNLDMTGYTGFAFSAPEDKVVSDVDSKEAVREIATMRVDHFNFTGETDAEAERRHGLGSFHGEKRVSSHAGVNSILGSLPLAELMEGAGGVAAKTPSVSSPP
;
A
#
# COMPACT_ATOMS: atom_id res chain seq x y z
N MET A 1 38.37 35.88 6.43
CA MET A 1 38.42 34.48 5.95
C MET A 1 37.93 33.52 7.02
N ASP A 2 38.37 33.66 8.27
CA ASP A 2 37.99 32.75 9.37
C ASP A 2 36.48 32.72 9.65
N SER A 3 35.80 33.88 9.58
CA SER A 3 34.33 33.93 9.68
C SER A 3 33.64 33.10 8.58
N ILE A 4 34.10 33.17 7.32
CA ILE A 4 33.52 32.36 6.23
C ILE A 4 33.78 30.87 6.48
N GLN A 5 34.96 30.51 6.97
CA GLN A 5 35.28 29.12 7.29
C GLN A 5 34.43 28.60 8.46
N SER A 6 34.16 29.42 9.48
CA SER A 6 33.27 29.04 10.57
C SER A 6 31.84 28.80 10.09
N HIS A 7 31.26 29.75 9.35
CA HIS A 7 29.92 29.62 8.79
C HIS A 7 29.78 28.45 7.81
N TYR A 8 30.82 28.18 7.01
CA TYR A 8 30.85 27.00 6.14
C TYR A 8 30.85 25.68 6.92
N LYS A 9 31.67 25.58 7.98
CA LYS A 9 31.71 24.40 8.86
C LYS A 9 30.37 24.18 9.55
N ASP A 10 29.76 25.25 10.03
CA ASP A 10 28.48 25.23 10.75
C ASP A 10 27.27 25.13 9.81
N LYS A 11 27.49 25.16 8.49
CA LYS A 11 26.45 25.20 7.43
C LYS A 11 25.43 26.33 7.66
N THR A 12 25.90 27.48 8.14
CA THR A 12 25.08 28.67 8.39
C THR A 12 25.32 29.73 7.32
N ILE A 13 24.30 30.56 7.08
CA ILE A 13 24.39 31.71 6.18
C ILE A 13 24.79 32.92 7.02
N ALA A 14 25.82 33.65 6.58
CA ALA A 14 26.30 34.85 7.25
C ALA A 14 25.42 36.05 6.90
N ASP A 15 24.76 36.64 7.90
CA ASP A 15 23.80 37.74 7.68
C ASP A 15 24.42 39.03 7.16
N ASN A 16 25.72 39.24 7.39
CA ASN A 16 26.42 40.50 7.15
C ASN A 16 27.44 40.42 6.00
N ILE A 17 27.44 39.35 5.21
CA ILE A 17 28.43 39.14 4.13
C ILE A 17 27.73 39.07 2.78
N ALA A 18 28.21 39.86 1.83
CA ALA A 18 27.81 39.84 0.43
C ALA A 18 29.04 39.78 -0.50
N ILE A 19 28.88 39.18 -1.68
CA ILE A 19 29.93 39.11 -2.71
C ILE A 19 29.55 40.03 -3.86
N VAL A 20 30.52 40.80 -4.38
CA VAL A 20 30.36 41.58 -5.61
C VAL A 20 31.37 41.08 -6.64
N CYS A 21 30.88 40.65 -7.81
CA CYS A 21 31.68 40.12 -8.91
C CYS A 21 31.51 40.99 -10.15
N ASP A 22 32.61 41.44 -10.75
CA ASP A 22 32.58 42.11 -12.06
C ASP A 22 32.61 41.08 -13.20
N GLY A 23 31.98 41.41 -14.34
CA GLY A 23 31.95 40.57 -15.53
C GLY A 23 33.34 40.19 -16.04
N LYS A 24 34.32 41.10 -15.91
CA LYS A 24 35.73 40.82 -16.24
C LYS A 24 36.34 39.76 -15.33
N ALA A 25 36.04 39.81 -14.03
CA ALA A 25 36.49 38.80 -13.07
C ALA A 25 35.82 37.44 -13.37
N LEU A 26 34.54 37.45 -13.76
CA LEU A 26 33.77 36.24 -14.09
C LEU A 26 34.34 35.45 -15.28
N VAL A 27 35.09 36.09 -16.19
CA VAL A 27 35.76 35.37 -17.30
C VAL A 27 36.77 34.33 -16.79
N HIS A 28 37.42 34.57 -15.64
CA HIS A 28 38.36 33.59 -15.05
C HIS A 28 37.64 32.37 -14.47
N PHE A 29 36.38 32.53 -14.05
CA PHE A 29 35.54 31.43 -13.60
C PHE A 29 34.91 30.73 -14.82
N PHE A 30 34.47 31.49 -15.82
CA PHE A 30 33.77 31.02 -17.01
C PHE A 30 34.51 31.40 -18.29
N PRO A 31 35.61 30.70 -18.62
CA PRO A 31 36.40 31.06 -19.78
C PRO A 31 35.68 30.72 -21.09
N SER A 32 35.60 31.69 -22.01
CA SER A 32 34.82 31.59 -23.26
C SER A 32 35.55 30.94 -24.44
N LYS A 33 36.85 30.57 -24.30
CA LYS A 33 37.67 30.02 -25.39
C LYS A 33 37.92 28.51 -25.23
N ALA A 34 38.37 27.85 -26.28
CA ALA A 34 38.91 26.49 -26.22
C ALA A 34 40.23 26.51 -25.42
N LEU A 35 40.13 26.42 -24.09
CA LEU A 35 41.27 26.42 -23.19
C LEU A 35 41.98 25.07 -23.18
N THR A 36 43.25 25.10 -22.79
CA THR A 36 44.07 23.92 -22.52
C THR A 36 43.43 23.08 -21.40
N VAL A 37 43.77 21.79 -21.33
CA VAL A 37 43.20 20.88 -20.33
C VAL A 37 43.45 21.38 -18.91
N ASP A 38 44.65 21.92 -18.64
CA ASP A 38 45.05 22.41 -17.34
C ASP A 38 44.23 23.63 -16.90
N GLU A 39 44.01 24.58 -17.80
CA GLU A 39 43.20 25.76 -17.49
C GLU A 39 41.73 25.41 -17.23
N LYS A 40 41.20 24.37 -17.88
CA LYS A 40 39.85 23.86 -17.59
C LYS A 40 39.75 23.28 -16.18
N VAL A 41 40.78 22.58 -15.72
CA VAL A 41 40.85 22.05 -14.34
C VAL A 41 40.88 23.20 -13.34
N VAL A 42 41.70 24.22 -13.60
CA VAL A 42 41.80 25.41 -12.75
C VAL A 42 40.45 26.16 -12.69
N ALA A 43 39.80 26.41 -13.83
CA ALA A 43 38.50 27.08 -13.88
C ALA A 43 37.42 26.29 -13.13
N LYS A 44 37.42 24.95 -13.24
CA LYS A 44 36.50 24.08 -12.50
C LYS A 44 36.68 24.23 -10.99
N GLU A 45 37.93 24.26 -10.51
CA GLU A 45 38.22 24.44 -9.09
C GLU A 45 37.86 25.86 -8.59
N LEU A 46 38.09 26.89 -9.41
CA LEU A 46 37.65 28.27 -9.13
C LEU A 46 36.13 28.38 -9.01
N ARG A 47 35.36 27.76 -9.91
CA ARG A 47 33.88 27.70 -9.81
C ARG A 47 33.42 27.03 -8.53
N ARG A 48 34.06 25.91 -8.16
CA ARG A 48 33.75 25.20 -6.92
C ARG A 48 34.01 26.07 -5.69
N LYS A 49 35.16 26.77 -5.65
CA LYS A 49 35.49 27.72 -4.58
C LYS A 49 34.51 28.88 -4.53
N LEU A 50 34.14 29.45 -5.68
CA LEU A 50 33.13 30.51 -5.75
C LEU A 50 31.79 30.04 -5.19
N LEU A 51 31.34 28.84 -5.54
CA LEU A 51 30.08 28.28 -5.05
C LEU A 51 30.10 28.07 -3.54
N VAL A 52 31.22 27.58 -2.99
CA VAL A 52 31.41 27.43 -1.53
C VAL A 52 31.29 28.78 -0.83
N VAL A 53 32.01 29.81 -1.29
CA VAL A 53 31.95 31.14 -0.66
C VAL A 53 30.55 31.74 -0.84
N ALA A 54 29.96 31.65 -2.03
CA ALA A 54 28.61 32.16 -2.32
C ALA A 54 27.52 31.48 -1.48
N SER A 55 27.68 30.20 -1.13
CA SER A 55 26.70 29.47 -0.30
C SER A 55 26.62 29.96 1.15
N VAL A 56 27.67 30.64 1.63
CA VAL A 56 27.75 31.22 2.97
C VAL A 56 27.27 32.67 2.99
N CYS A 57 27.38 33.38 1.88
CA CYS A 57 27.01 34.78 1.79
C CYS A 57 25.49 34.96 1.64
N LYS A 58 24.95 36.01 2.27
CA LYS A 58 23.52 36.35 2.17
C LYS A 58 23.12 36.82 0.78
N ALA A 59 24.04 37.48 0.07
CA ALA A 59 23.80 38.00 -1.26
C ALA A 59 25.04 37.90 -2.15
N LEU A 60 24.80 37.72 -3.45
CA LEU A 60 25.80 37.82 -4.51
C LEU A 60 25.30 38.80 -5.56
N ILE A 61 26.12 39.79 -5.89
CA ILE A 61 25.83 40.83 -6.87
C ILE A 61 26.83 40.67 -8.02
N ALA A 62 26.34 40.45 -9.24
CA ALA A 62 27.17 40.36 -10.43
C ALA A 62 26.94 41.61 -11.31
N CYS A 63 28.00 42.38 -11.54
CA CYS A 63 27.96 43.64 -12.27
C CYS A 63 28.56 43.46 -13.67
N ARG A 64 28.04 44.20 -14.66
CA ARG A 64 28.56 44.24 -16.05
C ARG A 64 28.75 42.85 -16.68
N VAL A 65 27.83 41.94 -16.41
CA VAL A 65 27.83 40.57 -16.91
C VAL A 65 27.23 40.47 -18.30
N SER A 66 27.82 39.64 -19.16
CA SER A 66 27.24 39.32 -20.46
C SER A 66 26.06 38.33 -20.34
N PRO A 67 25.16 38.25 -21.33
CA PRO A 67 24.05 37.29 -21.33
C PRO A 67 24.50 35.84 -21.12
N ALA A 68 25.62 35.44 -21.72
CA ALA A 68 26.20 34.11 -21.55
C ALA A 68 26.68 33.87 -20.10
N GLN A 69 27.33 34.87 -19.49
CA GLN A 69 27.80 34.77 -18.11
C GLN A 69 26.64 34.65 -17.10
N LYS A 70 25.50 35.30 -17.35
CA LYS A 70 24.30 35.15 -16.52
C LYS A 70 23.81 33.69 -16.52
N ALA A 71 23.73 33.07 -17.70
CA ALA A 71 23.36 31.66 -17.85
C ALA A 71 24.39 30.72 -17.19
N ASP A 72 25.68 31.01 -17.34
CA ASP A 72 26.77 30.22 -16.74
C ASP A 72 26.69 30.20 -15.20
N ILE A 73 26.34 31.33 -14.57
CA ILE A 73 26.11 31.41 -13.12
C ILE A 73 24.96 30.49 -12.70
N VAL A 74 23.83 30.53 -13.42
CA VAL A 74 22.67 29.67 -13.14
C VAL A 74 23.04 28.19 -13.31
N ASN A 75 23.74 27.84 -14.39
CA ASN A 75 24.20 26.47 -14.65
C ASN A 75 25.20 25.98 -13.60
N MET A 76 26.08 26.86 -13.10
CA MET A 76 26.97 26.54 -12.00
C MET A 76 26.18 26.15 -10.75
N VAL A 77 25.18 26.94 -10.35
CA VAL A 77 24.34 26.64 -9.17
C VAL A 77 23.52 25.37 -9.38
N ARG A 78 22.90 25.22 -10.56
CA ARG A 78 22.03 24.09 -10.88
C ARG A 78 22.75 22.74 -10.89
N TYR A 79 23.90 22.67 -11.55
CA TYR A 79 24.59 21.39 -11.78
C TYR A 79 25.71 21.09 -10.78
N HIS A 80 26.30 22.12 -10.16
CA HIS A 80 27.50 21.96 -9.34
C HIS A 80 27.26 22.25 -7.84
N SER A 81 26.06 22.69 -7.45
CA SER A 81 25.71 22.82 -6.04
C SER A 81 25.44 21.45 -5.41
N HIS A 82 25.98 21.25 -4.21
CA HIS A 82 25.81 20.02 -3.45
C HIS A 82 24.33 19.70 -3.17
N ASN A 83 23.53 20.73 -2.89
CA ASN A 83 22.13 20.57 -2.49
C ASN A 83 21.17 20.49 -3.69
N LYS A 84 21.67 20.60 -4.93
CA LYS A 84 20.88 20.60 -6.18
C LYS A 84 19.58 21.43 -6.06
N PRO A 85 19.68 22.73 -5.73
CA PRO A 85 18.52 23.56 -5.48
C PRO A 85 17.71 23.78 -6.76
N ILE A 86 16.40 23.97 -6.60
CA ILE A 86 15.55 24.49 -7.67
C ILE A 86 15.86 25.96 -7.87
N THR A 87 16.20 26.33 -9.10
CA THR A 87 16.63 27.67 -9.49
C THR A 87 15.52 28.38 -10.23
N LEU A 88 15.27 29.63 -9.87
CA LEU A 88 14.34 30.52 -10.54
C LEU A 88 15.12 31.71 -11.11
N ALA A 89 14.90 32.02 -12.38
CA ALA A 89 15.48 33.19 -13.03
C ALA A 89 14.35 34.13 -13.49
N ILE A 90 14.58 35.43 -13.32
CA ILE A 90 13.64 36.48 -13.70
C ILE A 90 14.36 37.55 -14.52
N GLY A 91 13.70 38.04 -15.57
CA GLY A 91 14.25 39.11 -16.42
C GLY A 91 13.18 39.73 -17.32
N ASP A 92 13.49 40.89 -17.88
CA ASP A 92 12.61 41.70 -18.74
C ASP A 92 13.13 41.83 -20.18
N GLY A 93 14.46 41.79 -20.35
CA GLY A 93 15.10 42.04 -21.64
C GLY A 93 15.64 40.80 -22.37
N ALA A 94 16.03 41.03 -23.63
CA ALA A 94 16.72 40.05 -24.49
C ALA A 94 17.97 39.44 -23.83
N ASN A 95 18.65 40.22 -22.99
CA ASN A 95 19.87 39.83 -22.30
C ASN A 95 19.66 38.75 -21.23
N ASP A 96 18.42 38.54 -20.80
CA ASP A 96 18.07 37.60 -19.75
C ASP A 96 17.50 36.29 -20.29
N VAL A 97 17.23 36.19 -21.61
CA VAL A 97 16.66 35.01 -22.25
C VAL A 97 17.47 33.75 -21.94
N ASN A 98 18.80 33.79 -22.13
CA ASN A 98 19.66 32.64 -21.86
C ASN A 98 19.68 32.25 -20.37
N MET A 99 19.57 33.25 -19.47
CA MET A 99 19.50 33.02 -18.02
C MET A 99 18.18 32.36 -17.62
N ILE A 100 17.07 32.87 -18.15
CA ILE A 100 15.70 32.37 -17.95
C ILE A 100 15.61 30.91 -18.41
N GLN A 101 16.08 30.60 -19.61
CA GLN A 101 16.05 29.25 -20.17
C GLN A 101 16.98 28.25 -19.45
N SER A 102 18.02 28.73 -18.77
CA SER A 102 18.94 27.88 -18.02
C SER A 102 18.41 27.47 -16.64
N ALA A 103 17.48 28.24 -16.08
CA ALA A 103 16.87 27.97 -14.78
C ALA A 103 15.87 26.79 -14.84
N HIS A 104 15.40 26.33 -13.67
CA HIS A 104 14.31 25.36 -13.63
C HIS A 104 12.95 26.01 -13.85
N VAL A 105 12.81 27.26 -13.41
CA VAL A 105 11.62 28.09 -13.63
C VAL A 105 12.07 29.45 -14.15
N GLY A 106 11.61 29.81 -15.33
CA GLY A 106 11.85 31.09 -15.97
C GLY A 106 10.67 32.03 -15.82
N ILE A 107 10.91 33.27 -15.39
CA ILE A 107 9.88 34.31 -15.26
C ILE A 107 10.24 35.52 -16.11
N GLY A 108 9.36 35.88 -17.04
CA GLY A 108 9.46 37.08 -17.85
C GLY A 108 8.67 38.23 -17.23
N ILE A 109 9.29 39.41 -17.14
CA ILE A 109 8.57 40.64 -16.79
C ILE A 109 8.11 41.32 -18.08
N CYS A 110 6.81 41.58 -18.21
CA CYS A 110 6.27 42.32 -19.35
C CYS A 110 6.66 43.81 -19.24
N GLY A 111 7.71 44.20 -19.96
CA GLY A 111 8.17 45.57 -20.07
C GLY A 111 7.85 46.21 -21.43
N GLN A 112 8.16 47.50 -21.56
CA GLN A 112 8.11 48.23 -22.83
C GLN A 112 9.32 47.96 -23.72
N GLU A 113 10.39 47.37 -23.18
CA GLU A 113 11.66 47.12 -23.89
C GLU A 113 11.61 45.93 -24.86
N GLY A 114 10.55 45.10 -24.79
CA GLY A 114 10.31 44.01 -25.73
C GLY A 114 9.64 42.80 -25.07
N VAL A 115 9.13 41.89 -25.92
CA VAL A 115 8.44 40.67 -25.49
C VAL A 115 9.34 39.43 -25.47
N GLN A 116 10.64 39.60 -25.70
CA GLN A 116 11.56 38.47 -25.88
C GLN A 116 11.76 37.63 -24.61
N ALA A 117 11.94 38.28 -23.44
CA ALA A 117 12.05 37.58 -22.17
C ALA A 117 10.75 36.85 -21.81
N VAL A 118 9.60 37.48 -22.08
CA VAL A 118 8.27 36.92 -21.85
C VAL A 118 8.04 35.67 -22.70
N ASN A 119 8.33 35.74 -24.00
CA ASN A 119 8.17 34.61 -24.92
C ASN A 119 9.11 33.44 -24.62
N ALA A 120 10.23 33.69 -23.94
CA ALA A 120 11.20 32.67 -23.55
C ALA A 120 11.04 32.17 -22.11
N SER A 121 10.01 32.63 -21.38
CA SER A 121 9.76 32.30 -19.98
C SER A 121 8.59 31.34 -19.79
N ASP A 122 8.56 30.63 -18.66
CA ASP A 122 7.45 29.74 -18.29
C ASP A 122 6.24 30.54 -17.79
N TYR A 123 6.50 31.63 -17.05
CA TYR A 123 5.48 32.54 -16.52
C TYR A 123 5.78 33.99 -16.88
N ALA A 124 4.75 34.72 -17.30
CA ALA A 124 4.83 36.14 -17.58
C ALA A 124 4.12 36.95 -16.48
N ILE A 125 4.81 37.90 -15.87
CA ILE A 125 4.23 38.83 -14.87
C ILE A 125 4.42 40.27 -15.32
N ALA A 126 3.47 41.15 -15.03
CA ALA A 126 3.59 42.56 -15.42
C ALA A 126 4.59 43.35 -14.56
N GLN A 127 4.76 43.00 -13.28
CA GLN A 127 5.59 43.73 -12.32
C GLN A 127 6.23 42.77 -11.33
N PHE A 128 7.42 43.12 -10.85
CA PHE A 128 8.17 42.29 -9.90
C PHE A 128 7.39 42.00 -8.60
N ARG A 129 6.56 42.93 -8.11
CA ARG A 129 5.74 42.73 -6.89
C ARG A 129 4.79 41.52 -6.97
N PHE A 130 4.40 41.09 -8.17
CA PHE A 130 3.52 39.92 -8.34
C PHE A 130 4.26 38.59 -8.13
N LEU A 131 5.59 38.59 -8.16
CA LEU A 131 6.41 37.41 -7.88
C LEU A 131 6.13 36.83 -6.49
N GLN A 132 5.93 37.70 -5.50
CA GLN A 132 5.63 37.27 -4.13
C GLN A 132 4.35 36.44 -4.07
N ARG A 133 3.27 36.91 -4.70
CA ARG A 133 1.99 36.19 -4.75
C ARG A 133 2.09 34.90 -5.57
N LEU A 134 2.79 34.95 -6.71
CA LEU A 134 3.00 33.78 -7.56
C LEU A 134 3.70 32.64 -6.80
N LEU A 135 4.74 32.94 -6.03
CA LEU A 135 5.48 31.92 -5.28
C LEU A 135 4.74 31.48 -4.01
N LEU A 136 4.40 32.42 -3.13
CA LEU A 136 3.90 32.12 -1.78
C LEU A 136 2.49 31.53 -1.81
N VAL A 137 1.63 31.99 -2.74
CA VAL A 137 0.26 31.48 -2.86
C VAL A 137 0.21 30.35 -3.87
N HIS A 138 0.51 30.62 -5.15
CA HIS A 138 0.27 29.63 -6.20
C HIS A 138 1.32 28.52 -6.21
N GLY A 139 2.61 28.85 -6.11
CA GLY A 139 3.69 27.85 -6.11
C GLY A 139 3.56 26.86 -4.95
N ARG A 140 3.32 27.38 -3.74
CA ARG A 140 3.10 26.55 -2.54
C ARG A 140 1.85 25.67 -2.66
N SER A 141 0.71 26.25 -3.03
CA SER A 141 -0.54 25.50 -3.14
C SER A 141 -0.44 24.41 -4.20
N ASN A 142 0.17 24.72 -5.35
CA ASN A 142 0.39 23.75 -6.41
C ASN A 142 1.29 22.59 -5.95
N TYR A 143 2.38 22.89 -5.23
CA TYR A 143 3.26 21.85 -4.67
C TYR A 143 2.48 20.88 -3.75
N LYS A 144 1.69 21.42 -2.80
CA LYS A 144 0.90 20.61 -1.88
C LYS A 144 -0.18 19.78 -2.57
N ARG A 145 -0.93 20.40 -3.50
CA ARG A 145 -1.97 19.73 -4.28
C ARG A 145 -1.39 18.57 -5.10
N ILE A 146 -0.32 18.83 -5.85
CA ILE A 146 0.32 17.81 -6.69
C ILE A 146 0.94 16.70 -5.85
N ALA A 147 1.55 17.01 -4.69
CA ALA A 147 2.07 16.00 -3.78
C ALA A 147 0.96 15.01 -3.34
N LYS A 148 -0.21 15.52 -2.91
CA LYS A 148 -1.36 14.69 -2.55
C LYS A 148 -1.87 13.84 -3.71
N VAL A 149 -1.99 14.45 -4.90
CA VAL A 149 -2.44 13.75 -6.12
C VAL A 149 -1.52 12.58 -6.47
N ILE A 150 -0.20 12.79 -6.43
CA ILE A 150 0.79 11.76 -6.72
C ILE A 150 0.70 10.64 -5.68
N LEU A 151 0.75 10.98 -4.39
CA LEU A 151 0.74 10.01 -3.30
C LEU A 151 -0.52 9.14 -3.34
N TYR A 152 -1.68 9.76 -3.49
CA TYR A 152 -2.95 9.04 -3.59
C TYR A 152 -3.05 8.18 -4.86
N SER A 153 -2.54 8.66 -6.00
CA SER A 153 -2.57 7.89 -7.26
C SER A 153 -1.75 6.60 -7.15
N PHE A 154 -0.58 6.64 -6.52
CA PHE A 154 0.18 5.42 -6.25
C PHE A 154 -0.52 4.52 -5.24
N TYR A 155 -1.01 5.10 -4.13
CA TYR A 155 -1.69 4.37 -3.07
C TYR A 155 -2.94 3.62 -3.57
N LYS A 156 -3.82 4.26 -4.37
CA LYS A 156 -5.04 3.62 -4.86
C LYS A 156 -4.74 2.47 -5.84
N ASN A 157 -3.79 2.67 -6.75
CA ASN A 157 -3.46 1.67 -7.77
C ASN A 157 -2.72 0.49 -7.14
N MET A 158 -1.81 0.77 -6.20
CA MET A 158 -1.13 -0.29 -5.47
C MET A 158 -2.10 -1.11 -4.63
N SER A 159 -3.09 -0.46 -3.99
CA SER A 159 -4.12 -1.18 -3.24
C SER A 159 -4.90 -2.18 -4.11
N LEU A 160 -5.29 -1.79 -5.33
CA LEU A 160 -5.97 -2.68 -6.28
C LEU A 160 -5.08 -3.89 -6.65
N VAL A 161 -3.81 -3.63 -7.00
CA VAL A 161 -2.86 -4.68 -7.39
C VAL A 161 -2.58 -5.64 -6.23
N ILE A 162 -2.45 -5.14 -5.00
CA ILE A 162 -2.22 -5.98 -3.82
C ILE A 162 -3.42 -6.90 -3.57
N VAL A 163 -4.66 -6.43 -3.73
CA VAL A 163 -5.84 -7.30 -3.60
C VAL A 163 -5.81 -8.44 -4.62
N LEU A 164 -5.48 -8.16 -5.88
CA LEU A 164 -5.33 -9.20 -6.91
C LEU A 164 -4.17 -10.16 -6.59
N PHE A 165 -3.07 -9.64 -6.07
CA PHE A 165 -1.94 -10.44 -5.61
C PHE A 165 -2.32 -11.40 -4.47
N LEU A 166 -3.04 -10.91 -3.47
CA LEU A 166 -3.56 -11.73 -2.36
C LEU A 166 -4.52 -12.81 -2.87
N TYR A 167 -5.41 -12.45 -3.81
CA TYR A 167 -6.32 -13.41 -4.43
C TYR A 167 -5.57 -14.51 -5.21
N ASN A 168 -4.46 -14.18 -5.86
CA ASN A 168 -3.65 -15.16 -6.58
C ASN A 168 -3.04 -16.25 -5.67
N PHE A 169 -2.75 -15.93 -4.40
CA PHE A 169 -2.39 -16.98 -3.42
C PHE A 169 -3.61 -17.76 -2.94
N TYR A 170 -4.74 -17.06 -2.75
CA TYR A 170 -5.97 -17.69 -2.29
C TYR A 170 -6.55 -18.71 -3.30
N ASN A 171 -6.40 -18.45 -4.61
CA ASN A 171 -6.93 -19.31 -5.68
C ASN A 171 -5.94 -20.38 -6.18
N GLY A 172 -4.86 -20.65 -5.44
CA GLY A 172 -3.84 -21.64 -5.82
C GLY A 172 -3.02 -21.28 -7.06
N GLN A 173 -2.86 -19.98 -7.35
CA GLN A 173 -2.11 -19.47 -8.50
C GLN A 173 -2.66 -19.89 -9.86
N SER A 174 -3.98 -20.10 -9.95
CA SER A 174 -4.67 -20.46 -11.20
C SER A 174 -4.65 -19.37 -12.29
N GLY A 175 -4.24 -18.13 -11.94
CA GLY A 175 -4.24 -16.99 -12.86
C GLY A 175 -5.62 -16.39 -13.14
N THR A 176 -6.67 -16.86 -12.47
CA THR A 176 -8.02 -16.29 -12.58
C THR A 176 -8.09 -14.90 -11.95
N SER A 177 -8.76 -13.95 -12.61
CA SER A 177 -8.96 -12.59 -12.08
C SER A 177 -10.15 -12.56 -11.13
N LEU A 178 -9.99 -11.95 -9.95
CA LEU A 178 -11.07 -11.74 -8.98
C LEU A 178 -12.16 -10.80 -9.49
N PHE A 179 -11.76 -9.78 -10.26
CA PHE A 179 -12.67 -8.76 -10.76
C PHE A 179 -13.04 -9.03 -12.21
N GLU A 180 -14.30 -8.76 -12.56
CA GLU A 180 -14.76 -8.72 -13.94
C GLU A 180 -14.02 -7.60 -14.70
N SER A 181 -13.76 -7.82 -15.98
CA SER A 181 -12.88 -7.00 -16.83
C SER A 181 -13.32 -5.54 -16.92
N PHE A 182 -14.60 -5.26 -17.14
CA PHE A 182 -15.11 -3.89 -17.23
C PHE A 182 -15.16 -3.20 -15.86
N VAL A 183 -15.53 -3.94 -14.80
CA VAL A 183 -15.47 -3.42 -13.42
C VAL A 183 -14.03 -3.04 -13.06
N MET A 184 -13.05 -3.89 -13.39
CA MET A 184 -11.63 -3.60 -13.18
C MET A 184 -11.17 -2.39 -14.00
N ALA A 185 -11.53 -2.32 -15.28
CA ALA A 185 -11.18 -1.21 -16.17
C ALA A 185 -11.75 0.14 -15.67
N GLY A 186 -12.93 0.12 -15.04
CA GLY A 186 -13.57 1.29 -14.46
C GLY A 186 -12.87 1.90 -13.24
N TRP A 187 -11.90 1.22 -12.63
CA TRP A 187 -11.26 1.64 -11.37
C TRP A 187 -10.76 3.09 -11.37
N ASN A 188 -9.99 3.44 -12.39
CA ASN A 188 -9.46 4.79 -12.50
C ASN A 188 -10.53 5.81 -12.84
N PHE A 189 -11.57 5.42 -13.58
CA PHE A 189 -12.67 6.30 -13.96
C PHE A 189 -13.53 6.67 -12.76
N PHE A 190 -13.94 5.69 -11.95
CA PHE A 190 -14.75 5.95 -10.75
C PHE A 190 -14.00 6.81 -9.73
N LEU A 191 -12.69 6.62 -9.57
CA LEU A 191 -11.88 7.33 -8.58
C LEU A 191 -11.15 8.58 -9.12
N ALA A 192 -11.38 9.00 -10.37
CA ALA A 192 -10.66 10.12 -10.99
C ALA A 192 -11.11 11.48 -10.47
N LEU A 193 -12.41 11.73 -10.42
CA LEU A 193 -12.94 13.07 -10.16
C LEU A 193 -12.65 13.58 -8.74
N PRO A 194 -12.74 12.77 -7.66
CA PRO A 194 -12.43 13.24 -6.32
C PRO A 194 -10.97 13.67 -6.16
N ILE A 195 -10.02 12.94 -6.78
CA ILE A 195 -8.60 13.32 -6.69
C ILE A 195 -8.28 14.54 -7.55
N ILE A 196 -8.95 14.71 -8.69
CA ILE A 196 -8.85 15.93 -9.50
C ILE A 196 -9.39 17.13 -8.71
N ALA A 197 -10.47 16.95 -7.93
CA ALA A 197 -11.00 17.99 -7.06
C ALA A 197 -9.94 18.50 -6.07
N ILE A 198 -9.24 17.58 -5.40
CA ILE A 198 -8.13 17.93 -4.50
C ILE A 198 -7.01 18.64 -5.27
N GLY A 199 -6.63 18.11 -6.44
CA GLY A 199 -5.55 18.67 -7.25
C GLY A 199 -5.77 20.11 -7.71
N ILE A 200 -7.03 20.54 -7.83
CA ILE A 200 -7.39 21.87 -8.35
C ILE A 200 -7.83 22.82 -7.23
N PHE A 201 -8.68 22.36 -6.32
CA PHE A 201 -9.42 23.23 -5.40
C PHE A 201 -8.96 23.16 -3.94
N ASP A 202 -8.12 22.18 -3.56
CA ASP A 202 -7.72 22.01 -2.16
C ASP A 202 -6.81 23.15 -1.69
N GLU A 203 -7.14 23.76 -0.56
CA GLU A 203 -6.42 24.88 0.04
C GLU A 203 -6.25 24.62 1.52
N ASP A 204 -5.00 24.65 1.99
CA ASP A 204 -4.70 24.44 3.40
C ASP A 204 -4.74 25.73 4.22
N VAL A 205 -4.43 26.87 3.59
CA VAL A 205 -4.48 28.22 4.18
C VAL A 205 -5.01 29.22 3.15
N SER A 206 -5.59 30.33 3.61
CA SER A 206 -6.08 31.36 2.69
C SER A 206 -4.92 32.09 1.97
N PRO A 207 -5.15 32.66 0.78
CA PRO A 207 -4.14 33.46 0.07
C PRO A 207 -3.56 34.61 0.90
N GLU A 208 -4.39 35.25 1.73
CA GLU A 208 -4.00 36.36 2.61
C GLU A 208 -3.07 35.86 3.72
N GLN A 209 -3.37 34.71 4.32
CA GLN A 209 -2.54 34.08 5.34
C GLN A 209 -1.20 33.60 4.77
N ALA A 210 -1.21 33.02 3.57
CA ALA A 210 0.02 32.62 2.88
C ALA A 210 0.96 33.81 2.59
N MET A 211 0.38 34.97 2.26
CA MET A 211 1.14 36.22 2.06
C MET A 211 1.63 36.83 3.38
N ALA A 212 0.82 36.75 4.44
CA ALA A 212 1.16 37.28 5.77
C ALA A 212 2.25 36.46 6.48
N PHE A 213 2.35 35.15 6.20
CA PHE A 213 3.34 34.26 6.83
C PHE A 213 4.21 33.51 5.79
N PRO A 214 5.21 34.19 5.17
CA PRO A 214 6.12 33.62 4.18
C PRO A 214 6.90 32.35 4.60
N PRO A 215 7.24 32.12 5.89
CA PRO A 215 7.91 30.89 6.31
C PRO A 215 7.17 29.59 5.94
N LEU A 216 5.86 29.64 5.66
CA LEU A 216 5.09 28.51 5.15
C LEU A 216 5.58 27.95 3.82
N TYR A 217 6.38 28.71 3.06
CA TYR A 217 6.97 28.27 1.80
C TYR A 217 8.15 27.30 2.00
N LEU A 218 8.76 27.30 3.19
CA LEU A 218 9.94 26.47 3.48
C LEU A 218 9.66 24.97 3.41
N SER A 219 8.41 24.52 3.64
CA SER A 219 8.05 23.10 3.55
C SER A 219 8.28 22.54 2.15
N GLY A 220 7.99 23.33 1.11
CA GLY A 220 8.25 22.98 -0.29
C GLY A 220 9.74 22.90 -0.60
N GLN A 221 10.54 23.85 -0.11
CA GLN A 221 12.00 23.84 -0.31
C GLN A 221 12.69 22.66 0.37
N ARG A 222 12.12 22.16 1.48
CA ARG A 222 12.62 21.01 2.24
C ARG A 222 12.07 19.67 1.76
N ASN A 223 11.21 19.67 0.72
CA ASN A 223 10.52 18.50 0.21
C ASN A 223 9.77 17.73 1.31
N GLU A 224 9.06 18.44 2.19
CA GLU A 224 8.37 17.83 3.33
C GLU A 224 7.11 17.06 2.91
N ASP A 225 6.34 17.56 1.93
CA ASP A 225 5.08 16.92 1.52
C ASP A 225 5.29 15.75 0.52
N LEU A 226 6.40 15.76 -0.23
CA LEU A 226 6.76 14.69 -1.17
C LEU A 226 8.21 14.23 -0.95
N ASN A 227 8.35 13.22 -0.10
CA ASN A 227 9.62 12.58 0.22
C ASN A 227 9.49 11.06 0.11
N ILE A 228 10.59 10.35 -0.11
CA ILE A 228 10.62 8.88 -0.13
C ILE A 228 10.08 8.28 1.18
N LYS A 229 10.36 8.90 2.33
CA LYS A 229 9.85 8.44 3.63
C LYS A 229 8.33 8.51 3.70
N TYR A 230 7.75 9.66 3.34
CA TYR A 230 6.29 9.83 3.31
C TYR A 230 5.66 8.92 2.27
N PHE A 231 6.27 8.80 1.09
CA PHE A 231 5.83 7.87 0.05
C PHE A 231 5.78 6.42 0.56
N SER A 232 6.82 5.94 1.25
CA SER A 232 6.84 4.60 1.85
C SER A 232 5.73 4.39 2.90
N TRP A 233 5.40 5.41 3.70
CA TRP A 233 4.26 5.35 4.63
C TRP A 233 2.92 5.23 3.91
N TRP A 234 2.74 5.94 2.80
CA TRP A 234 1.55 5.78 1.95
C TRP A 234 1.48 4.38 1.34
N ILE A 235 2.60 3.82 0.89
CA ILE A 235 2.65 2.44 0.40
C ILE A 235 2.27 1.44 1.51
N PHE A 236 2.82 1.58 2.71
CA PHE A 236 2.44 0.71 3.83
C PHE A 236 0.94 0.77 4.15
N ASN A 237 0.35 1.97 4.12
CA ASN A 237 -1.11 2.12 4.27
C ASN A 237 -1.88 1.43 3.14
N ALA A 238 -1.37 1.43 1.90
CA ALA A 238 -1.99 0.72 0.78
C ALA A 238 -2.04 -0.80 1.05
N PHE A 239 -0.93 -1.38 1.54
CA PHE A 239 -0.90 -2.78 1.97
C PHE A 239 -1.92 -3.07 3.07
N TYR A 240 -1.96 -2.24 4.11
CA TYR A 240 -2.88 -2.40 5.22
C TYR A 240 -4.35 -2.36 4.78
N HIS A 241 -4.75 -1.35 4.01
CA HIS A 241 -6.13 -1.23 3.53
C HIS A 241 -6.50 -2.29 2.49
N ALA A 242 -5.59 -2.68 1.60
CA ALA A 242 -5.81 -3.78 0.66
C ALA A 242 -6.00 -5.12 1.38
N PHE A 243 -5.17 -5.40 2.40
CA PHE A 243 -5.26 -6.61 3.20
C PHE A 243 -6.63 -6.71 3.89
N ILE A 244 -7.05 -5.66 4.59
CA ILE A 244 -8.37 -5.64 5.25
C ILE A 244 -9.49 -5.75 4.23
N SER A 245 -9.43 -5.00 3.14
CA SER A 245 -10.48 -5.00 2.11
C SER A 245 -10.63 -6.35 1.41
N PHE A 246 -9.57 -7.16 1.36
CA PHE A 246 -9.63 -8.52 0.83
C PHE A 246 -10.14 -9.53 1.88
N PHE A 247 -9.50 -9.60 3.04
CA PHE A 247 -9.80 -10.64 4.04
C PHE A 247 -11.14 -10.44 4.75
N LEU A 248 -11.58 -9.20 4.96
CA LEU A 248 -12.82 -8.93 5.68
C LEU A 248 -14.05 -9.46 4.91
N PRO A 249 -14.27 -9.14 3.62
CA PRO A 249 -15.38 -9.73 2.86
C PRO A 249 -15.25 -11.25 2.69
N VAL A 250 -14.02 -11.77 2.48
CA VAL A 250 -13.78 -13.22 2.37
C VAL A 250 -14.20 -13.94 3.66
N TYR A 251 -13.92 -13.36 4.83
CA TYR A 251 -14.32 -13.92 6.11
C TYR A 251 -15.84 -13.91 6.29
N ILE A 252 -16.51 -12.81 5.93
CA ILE A 252 -17.96 -12.64 6.09
C ILE A 252 -18.74 -13.57 5.15
N VAL A 253 -18.26 -13.80 3.92
CA VAL A 253 -19.01 -14.50 2.85
C VAL A 253 -18.72 -16.01 2.81
N ARG A 254 -18.06 -16.58 3.83
CA ARG A 254 -17.56 -17.98 3.89
C ARG A 254 -18.57 -19.13 3.65
N GLY A 255 -19.87 -18.83 3.45
CA GLY A 255 -20.94 -19.82 3.35
C GLY A 255 -21.75 -19.87 2.04
N PHE A 256 -21.42 -19.08 1.00
CA PHE A 256 -22.22 -19.03 -0.24
C PHE A 256 -21.54 -19.76 -1.41
N THR A 257 -22.20 -20.77 -1.98
CA THR A 257 -21.66 -21.62 -3.05
C THR A 257 -21.86 -21.02 -4.45
N THR A 258 -20.74 -20.93 -5.19
CA THR A 258 -20.55 -20.90 -6.66
C THR A 258 -21.16 -19.79 -7.53
N GLU A 259 -22.40 -19.30 -7.35
CA GLU A 259 -22.81 -18.00 -7.95
C GLU A 259 -22.12 -16.80 -7.24
N ALA A 260 -21.45 -17.13 -6.13
CA ALA A 260 -20.75 -16.23 -5.23
C ALA A 260 -19.47 -15.63 -5.80
N PHE A 261 -18.87 -16.13 -6.89
CA PHE A 261 -17.55 -15.65 -7.31
C PHE A 261 -17.56 -14.18 -7.75
N HIS A 262 -18.42 -13.86 -8.72
CA HIS A 262 -18.57 -12.49 -9.20
C HIS A 262 -19.18 -11.55 -8.15
N VAL A 263 -20.07 -12.09 -7.31
CA VAL A 263 -20.63 -11.36 -6.16
C VAL A 263 -19.54 -11.02 -5.14
N GLN A 264 -18.66 -11.97 -4.84
CA GLN A 264 -17.54 -11.79 -3.92
C GLN A 264 -16.51 -10.81 -4.49
N GLY A 265 -16.13 -10.96 -5.76
CA GLY A 265 -15.23 -10.04 -6.45
C GLY A 265 -15.78 -8.61 -6.46
N THR A 266 -17.05 -8.45 -6.81
CA THR A 266 -17.72 -7.13 -6.83
C THR A 266 -17.89 -6.55 -5.42
N THR A 267 -18.09 -7.38 -4.39
CA THR A 267 -18.17 -6.95 -2.99
C THR A 267 -16.81 -6.43 -2.49
N ILE A 268 -15.74 -7.18 -2.74
CA ILE A 268 -14.36 -6.77 -2.39
C ILE A 268 -14.00 -5.49 -3.13
N TYR A 269 -14.29 -5.41 -4.43
CA TYR A 269 -14.08 -4.22 -5.24
C TYR A 269 -14.85 -3.01 -4.70
N SER A 270 -16.12 -3.17 -4.37
CA SER A 270 -16.96 -2.09 -3.83
C SER A 270 -16.44 -1.59 -2.49
N GLY A 271 -16.03 -2.51 -1.59
CA GLY A 271 -15.43 -2.15 -0.30
C GLY A 271 -14.11 -1.41 -0.45
N LEU A 272 -13.26 -1.86 -1.37
CA LEU A 272 -11.99 -1.20 -1.68
C LEU A 272 -12.22 0.19 -2.28
N LEU A 273 -13.13 0.33 -3.26
CA LEU A 273 -13.49 1.60 -3.89
C LEU A 273 -14.07 2.60 -2.88
N MET A 274 -14.92 2.12 -1.98
CA MET A 274 -15.46 2.94 -0.88
C MET A 274 -14.35 3.41 0.05
N THR A 275 -13.41 2.53 0.42
CA THR A 275 -12.24 2.86 1.26
C THR A 275 -11.35 3.91 0.59
N MET A 276 -11.13 3.81 -0.73
CA MET A 276 -10.36 4.81 -1.47
C MET A 276 -11.05 6.18 -1.47
N ASN A 277 -12.36 6.23 -1.73
CA ASN A 277 -13.11 7.49 -1.65
C ASN A 277 -13.11 8.09 -0.24
N LEU A 278 -13.30 7.27 0.81
CA LEU A 278 -13.21 7.73 2.20
C LEU A 278 -11.82 8.30 2.51
N LYS A 279 -10.75 7.67 1.99
CA LYS A 279 -9.40 8.19 2.14
C LYS A 279 -9.26 9.58 1.51
N VAL A 280 -9.81 9.82 0.32
CA VAL A 280 -9.83 11.17 -0.30
C VAL A 280 -10.55 12.18 0.58
N ILE A 281 -11.72 11.79 1.12
CA ILE A 281 -12.52 12.64 2.00
C ILE A 281 -11.70 13.09 3.22
N PHE A 282 -10.96 12.17 3.85
CA PHE A 282 -10.11 12.50 5.01
C PHE A 282 -8.87 13.33 4.66
N GLU A 283 -8.36 13.24 3.44
CA GLU A 283 -7.20 14.02 2.98
C GLU A 283 -7.56 15.41 2.46
N THR A 284 -8.86 15.66 2.21
CA THR A 284 -9.38 16.96 1.76
C THR A 284 -9.39 17.94 2.92
N LEU A 285 -8.72 19.09 2.76
CA LEU A 285 -8.64 20.12 3.79
C LEU A 285 -9.72 21.19 3.59
N SER A 286 -9.93 21.63 2.34
CA SER A 286 -10.97 22.61 2.02
C SER A 286 -12.16 21.97 1.29
N TRP A 287 -13.34 22.15 1.87
CA TRP A 287 -14.59 21.67 1.30
C TRP A 287 -15.23 22.74 0.43
N THR A 288 -15.01 22.62 -0.89
CA THR A 288 -15.71 23.44 -1.88
C THR A 288 -16.96 22.71 -2.39
N MET A 289 -17.91 23.46 -2.97
CA MET A 289 -19.09 22.87 -3.61
C MET A 289 -18.71 21.86 -4.71
N PHE A 290 -17.62 22.11 -5.44
CA PHE A 290 -17.11 21.19 -6.45
C PHE A 290 -16.51 19.91 -5.83
N SER A 291 -15.75 20.04 -4.73
CA SER A 291 -15.23 18.87 -4.00
C SER A 291 -16.35 17.95 -3.55
N TYR A 292 -17.42 18.51 -2.98
CA TYR A 292 -18.61 17.75 -2.59
C TYR A 292 -19.30 17.10 -3.79
N ALA A 293 -19.54 17.87 -4.86
CA ALA A 293 -20.20 17.37 -6.06
C ALA A 293 -19.43 16.22 -6.72
N PHE A 294 -18.10 16.30 -6.82
CA PHE A 294 -17.28 15.26 -7.45
C PHE A 294 -17.18 13.99 -6.62
N VAL A 295 -17.14 14.09 -5.29
CA VAL A 295 -17.20 12.92 -4.40
C VAL A 295 -18.55 12.22 -4.52
N VAL A 296 -19.66 12.95 -4.42
CA VAL A 296 -21.02 12.38 -4.56
C VAL A 296 -21.22 11.77 -5.94
N PHE A 297 -20.80 12.47 -6.99
CA PHE A 297 -20.90 11.97 -8.35
C PHE A 297 -20.09 10.67 -8.54
N SER A 298 -18.87 10.59 -8.01
CA SER A 298 -18.05 9.36 -8.05
C SER A 298 -18.77 8.17 -7.41
N PHE A 299 -19.40 8.36 -6.24
CA PHE A 299 -20.18 7.32 -5.60
C PHE A 299 -21.39 6.89 -6.44
N LEU A 300 -22.19 7.86 -6.89
CA LEU A 300 -23.39 7.59 -7.69
C LEU A 300 -23.05 6.91 -9.01
N LEU A 301 -21.96 7.33 -9.66
CA LEU A 301 -21.48 6.78 -10.92
C LEU A 301 -21.15 5.29 -10.81
N PHE A 302 -20.49 4.87 -9.72
CA PHE A 302 -20.17 3.46 -9.50
C PHE A 302 -21.44 2.61 -9.33
N PHE A 303 -22.38 3.04 -8.48
CA PHE A 303 -23.63 2.31 -8.27
C PHE A 303 -24.52 2.32 -9.53
N PHE A 304 -24.55 3.43 -10.25
CA PHE A 304 -25.23 3.52 -11.54
C PHE A 304 -24.63 2.53 -12.55
N PHE A 305 -23.29 2.46 -12.64
CA PHE A 305 -22.61 1.50 -13.50
C PHE A 305 -22.96 0.06 -13.13
N LEU A 306 -22.92 -0.31 -11.85
CA LEU A 306 -23.31 -1.65 -11.40
C LEU A 306 -24.78 -1.97 -11.69
N ALA A 307 -25.68 -0.99 -11.70
CA ALA A 307 -27.09 -1.20 -12.01
C ALA A 307 -27.35 -1.37 -13.53
N VAL A 308 -26.64 -0.61 -14.37
CA VAL A 308 -26.87 -0.58 -15.82
C VAL A 308 -26.08 -1.66 -16.54
N TYR A 309 -24.80 -1.87 -16.19
CA TYR A 309 -23.89 -2.77 -16.90
C TYR A 309 -24.44 -4.20 -17.09
N PRO A 310 -25.05 -4.86 -16.08
CA PRO A 310 -25.61 -6.20 -16.25
C PRO A 310 -26.80 -6.27 -17.22
N VAL A 311 -27.51 -5.15 -17.42
CA VAL A 311 -28.72 -5.09 -18.27
C VAL A 311 -28.37 -4.82 -19.73
N VAL A 312 -27.13 -4.39 -20.03
CA VAL A 312 -26.69 -4.10 -21.40
C VAL A 312 -26.48 -5.41 -22.18
N PRO A 313 -27.28 -5.68 -23.23
CA PRO A 313 -27.19 -6.93 -23.98
C PRO A 313 -25.80 -7.13 -24.58
N GLY A 314 -25.20 -8.30 -24.34
CA GLY A 314 -23.95 -8.73 -24.96
C GLY A 314 -22.66 -8.26 -24.25
N LEU A 315 -22.74 -7.40 -23.24
CA LEU A 315 -21.58 -6.89 -22.51
C LEU A 315 -21.50 -7.39 -21.05
N GLY A 316 -22.63 -7.52 -20.36
CA GLY A 316 -22.68 -7.75 -18.91
C GLY A 316 -23.38 -9.02 -18.47
N ASN A 317 -23.51 -10.02 -19.35
CA ASN A 317 -24.28 -11.24 -19.07
C ASN A 317 -23.79 -11.98 -17.80
N ASP A 318 -22.50 -11.93 -17.52
CA ASP A 318 -21.88 -12.58 -16.35
C ASP A 318 -22.19 -11.84 -15.02
N MET A 319 -22.65 -10.58 -15.09
CA MET A 319 -23.03 -9.77 -13.93
C MET A 319 -24.53 -9.74 -13.65
N ILE A 320 -25.36 -10.43 -14.45
CA ILE A 320 -26.82 -10.45 -14.25
C ILE A 320 -27.12 -11.05 -12.88
N GLY A 321 -27.89 -10.31 -12.06
CA GLY A 321 -28.26 -10.75 -10.72
C GLY A 321 -27.21 -10.52 -9.62
N VAL A 322 -25.99 -10.06 -9.98
CA VAL A 322 -24.95 -9.74 -8.98
C VAL A 322 -25.35 -8.55 -8.09
N PRO A 323 -25.80 -7.39 -8.63
CA PRO A 323 -26.19 -6.26 -7.79
C PRO A 323 -27.40 -6.56 -6.90
N THR A 324 -28.38 -7.31 -7.40
CA THR A 324 -29.57 -7.70 -6.62
C THR A 324 -29.20 -8.69 -5.51
N SER A 325 -28.27 -9.61 -5.76
CA SER A 325 -27.72 -10.52 -4.75
C SER A 325 -26.94 -9.77 -3.68
N MET A 326 -26.12 -8.78 -4.05
CA MET A 326 -25.42 -7.92 -3.10
C MET A 326 -26.39 -7.11 -2.23
N LEU A 327 -27.40 -6.47 -2.84
CA LEU A 327 -28.40 -5.68 -2.12
C LEU A 327 -29.23 -6.56 -1.19
N SER A 328 -29.67 -7.73 -1.65
CA SER A 328 -30.46 -8.66 -0.81
C SER A 328 -29.66 -9.19 0.37
N THR A 329 -28.36 -9.48 0.18
CA THR A 329 -27.46 -9.88 1.28
C THR A 329 -27.27 -8.76 2.28
N TRP A 330 -27.10 -7.51 1.80
CA TRP A 330 -27.00 -6.34 2.66
C TRP A 330 -28.28 -6.10 3.46
N VAL A 331 -29.46 -6.17 2.81
CA VAL A 331 -30.76 -6.03 3.47
C VAL A 331 -30.98 -7.13 4.51
N LYS A 332 -30.65 -8.38 4.20
CA LYS A 332 -30.76 -9.51 5.15
C LYS A 332 -29.86 -9.31 6.38
N ASN A 333 -28.66 -8.77 6.21
CA ASN A 333 -27.74 -8.52 7.32
C ASN A 333 -28.19 -7.33 8.21
N TYR A 334 -28.74 -6.26 7.63
CA TYR A 334 -29.18 -5.08 8.39
C TYR A 334 -30.61 -5.18 8.92
N ARG A 335 -31.48 -5.95 8.27
CA ARG A 335 -32.88 -6.22 8.66
C ARG A 335 -33.23 -7.69 8.45
N PRO A 336 -32.74 -8.59 9.31
CA PRO A 336 -33.06 -10.01 9.18
C PRO A 336 -34.54 -10.24 9.51
N THR A 337 -35.21 -11.06 8.69
CA THR A 337 -36.58 -11.52 8.99
C THR A 337 -36.50 -12.52 10.14
N GLU A 338 -37.56 -12.67 10.95
CA GLU A 338 -37.60 -13.70 12.01
C GLU A 338 -37.30 -15.11 11.46
N ALA A 339 -37.76 -15.41 10.24
CA ALA A 339 -37.46 -16.65 9.53
C ALA A 339 -35.97 -16.83 9.19
N ASP A 340 -35.25 -15.75 8.88
CA ASP A 340 -33.82 -15.78 8.58
C ASP A 340 -33.00 -16.01 9.86
N ILE A 341 -33.37 -15.35 10.97
CA ILE A 341 -32.77 -15.57 12.30
C ILE A 341 -32.96 -17.03 12.74
N LEU A 342 -34.17 -17.57 12.55
CA LEU A 342 -34.46 -18.98 12.89
C LEU A 342 -33.68 -19.96 12.00
N ARG A 343 -33.49 -19.64 10.71
CA ARG A 343 -32.69 -20.45 9.80
C ARG A 343 -31.21 -20.45 10.19
N GLU A 344 -30.64 -19.29 10.52
CA GLU A 344 -29.26 -19.19 11.00
C GLU A 344 -29.05 -19.92 12.32
N ARG A 345 -29.97 -19.75 13.29
CA ARG A 345 -29.94 -20.49 14.56
C ARG A 345 -30.02 -21.99 14.34
N GLY A 346 -30.88 -22.45 13.42
CA GLY A 346 -30.98 -23.87 13.06
C GLY A 346 -29.69 -24.42 12.41
N LEU A 347 -29.01 -23.62 11.59
CA LEU A 347 -27.71 -24.00 11.01
C LEU A 347 -26.59 -24.03 12.07
N LEU A 348 -26.55 -23.04 12.96
CA LEU A 348 -25.60 -23.01 14.08
C LEU A 348 -25.80 -24.21 15.00
N GLN A 349 -27.06 -24.56 15.30
CA GLN A 349 -27.38 -25.73 16.12
C GLN A 349 -26.99 -27.04 15.43
N LYS A 350 -27.20 -27.18 14.12
CA LYS A 350 -26.72 -28.34 13.34
C LYS A 350 -25.20 -28.43 13.31
N ASN A 351 -24.49 -27.31 13.19
CA ASN A 351 -23.04 -27.29 13.22
C ASN A 351 -22.49 -27.60 14.62
N GLN A 352 -23.13 -27.11 15.68
CA GLN A 352 -22.78 -27.49 17.05
C GLN A 352 -23.06 -28.97 17.32
N LEU A 353 -24.18 -29.51 16.85
CA LEU A 353 -24.49 -30.94 16.96
C LEU A 353 -23.49 -31.80 16.18
N LYS A 354 -23.03 -31.38 15.00
CA LYS A 354 -21.93 -32.07 14.27
C LYS A 354 -20.61 -32.06 15.06
N ILE A 355 -20.29 -30.97 15.74
CA ILE A 355 -19.08 -30.85 16.57
C ILE A 355 -19.21 -31.74 17.82
N VAL A 356 -20.41 -31.79 18.41
CA VAL A 356 -20.72 -32.68 19.54
C VAL A 356 -20.66 -34.14 19.09
N ASP A 357 -21.28 -34.53 17.97
CA ASP A 357 -21.22 -35.90 17.45
C ASP A 357 -19.78 -36.35 17.14
N MET A 358 -18.91 -35.46 16.65
CA MET A 358 -17.48 -35.77 16.46
C MET A 358 -16.69 -35.91 17.77
N THR A 359 -17.17 -35.32 18.87
CA THR A 359 -16.51 -35.39 20.17
C THR A 359 -17.11 -36.46 21.09
N THR A 360 -18.38 -36.83 20.92
CA THR A 360 -19.06 -37.91 21.64
C THR A 360 -18.90 -39.26 20.95
N ASN A 361 -18.80 -39.31 19.62
CA ASN A 361 -18.36 -40.51 18.92
C ASN A 361 -16.83 -40.50 18.81
N GLY A 362 -16.16 -40.75 19.92
CA GLY A 362 -14.86 -41.42 19.84
C GLY A 362 -15.05 -42.66 18.95
N ALA A 363 -14.20 -42.80 17.93
CA ALA A 363 -14.23 -43.83 16.90
C ALA A 363 -14.91 -45.14 17.34
N VAL A 364 -16.19 -45.31 16.99
CA VAL A 364 -16.85 -46.63 17.08
C VAL A 364 -16.49 -47.39 15.81
N THR A 365 -15.29 -47.95 15.81
CA THR A 365 -14.87 -48.93 14.83
C THR A 365 -15.57 -50.24 15.19
N TYR A 366 -16.55 -50.67 14.39
CA TYR A 366 -17.04 -52.04 14.45
C TYR A 366 -15.93 -52.95 13.90
N SER A 367 -15.19 -53.63 14.77
CA SER A 367 -14.26 -54.70 14.37
C SER A 367 -14.69 -56.03 14.99
N HIS A 368 -14.90 -57.02 14.13
CA HIS A 368 -15.04 -58.42 14.54
C HIS A 368 -13.67 -58.96 15.01
N PRO A 369 -13.64 -59.86 16.03
CA PRO A 369 -12.40 -60.50 16.45
C PRO A 369 -11.83 -61.41 15.33
N ARG A 370 -10.54 -61.27 15.04
CA ARG A 370 -9.82 -62.03 13.99
C ARG A 370 -9.72 -63.52 14.31
N SER A 371 -9.65 -64.34 13.29
CA SER A 371 -9.50 -65.80 13.42
C SER A 371 -8.03 -66.20 13.66
N MET A 372 -7.81 -67.36 14.29
CA MET A 372 -6.47 -67.89 14.61
C MET A 372 -5.61 -68.17 13.37
N GLU A 373 -6.22 -68.30 12.19
CA GLU A 373 -5.51 -68.53 10.92
C GLU A 373 -4.87 -67.23 10.41
N GLU A 374 -5.57 -66.09 10.55
CA GLU A 374 -5.08 -64.76 10.18
C GLU A 374 -3.88 -64.34 11.05
N GLN A 375 -3.90 -64.66 12.35
CA GLN A 375 -2.77 -64.38 13.26
C GLN A 375 -1.48 -65.14 12.90
N ARG A 376 -1.59 -66.35 12.34
CA ARG A 376 -0.40 -67.13 11.91
C ARG A 376 0.20 -66.61 10.62
N GLN A 377 -0.57 -65.93 9.77
CA GLN A 377 -0.10 -65.35 8.52
C GLN A 377 0.65 -64.02 8.78
N ASP A 378 0.14 -63.18 9.67
CA ASP A 378 0.78 -61.91 10.09
C ASP A 378 2.15 -62.14 10.76
N GLU A 379 2.27 -63.20 11.59
CA GLU A 379 3.54 -63.59 12.23
C GLU A 379 4.58 -64.08 11.19
N LYS A 380 4.11 -64.72 10.11
CA LYS A 380 4.94 -65.15 8.96
C LYS A 380 5.39 -63.97 8.09
N ALA A 381 4.58 -62.91 7.99
CA ALA A 381 4.91 -61.66 7.28
C ALA A 381 5.87 -60.74 8.07
N GLY A 382 6.29 -61.16 9.27
CA GLY A 382 7.30 -60.47 10.09
C GLY A 382 6.75 -59.32 10.95
N VAL A 383 5.43 -59.21 11.08
CA VAL A 383 4.77 -58.18 11.88
C VAL A 383 4.94 -58.52 13.37
N LYS A 384 5.54 -57.61 14.16
CA LYS A 384 5.70 -57.77 15.62
C LYS A 384 5.02 -56.62 16.38
N ASN A 385 4.53 -56.92 17.58
CA ASN A 385 3.71 -56.09 18.48
C ASN A 385 2.24 -55.95 18.06
N LEU A 386 1.51 -57.08 18.03
CA LEU A 386 0.06 -57.12 17.87
C LEU A 386 -0.59 -57.42 19.22
N ASP A 387 -1.45 -56.51 19.71
CA ASP A 387 -2.41 -56.82 20.78
C ASP A 387 -3.84 -56.72 20.21
N MET A 388 -4.77 -57.44 20.82
CA MET A 388 -6.04 -57.93 20.23
C MET A 388 -7.03 -56.90 19.64
N THR A 389 -6.71 -55.60 19.56
CA THR A 389 -7.68 -54.55 19.19
C THR A 389 -7.23 -53.52 18.13
N GLY A 390 -6.02 -53.58 17.54
CA GLY A 390 -5.71 -52.68 16.40
C GLY A 390 -4.22 -52.47 16.08
N TYR A 391 -3.95 -51.92 14.89
CA TYR A 391 -2.63 -51.83 14.26
C TYR A 391 -1.96 -50.45 14.46
N THR A 392 -0.65 -50.38 14.80
CA THR A 392 0.02 -49.10 15.17
C THR A 392 1.43 -48.86 14.57
N GLY A 393 1.85 -49.44 13.43
CA GLY A 393 3.20 -49.15 12.91
C GLY A 393 3.52 -49.45 11.43
N PHE A 394 4.27 -48.58 10.76
CA PHE A 394 4.61 -48.66 9.34
C PHE A 394 5.35 -49.94 8.91
N ALA A 395 5.06 -50.41 7.69
CA ALA A 395 5.72 -51.58 7.10
C ALA A 395 6.72 -51.17 6.00
N PHE A 396 7.82 -51.91 5.84
CA PHE A 396 8.84 -51.72 4.79
C PHE A 396 9.09 -53.04 4.04
N SER A 397 9.33 -52.97 2.73
CA SER A 397 9.86 -54.09 1.93
C SER A 397 11.26 -53.75 1.44
N ALA A 398 12.19 -54.71 1.53
CA ALA A 398 13.55 -54.57 1.03
C ALA A 398 13.59 -54.58 -0.53
N PRO A 399 14.65 -54.03 -1.17
CA PRO A 399 14.74 -53.90 -2.63
C PRO A 399 15.14 -55.19 -3.37
N GLU A 400 15.59 -56.22 -2.65
CA GLU A 400 16.18 -57.44 -3.21
C GLU A 400 15.38 -58.68 -2.80
N ASP A 401 14.23 -58.91 -3.45
CA ASP A 401 13.63 -60.24 -3.53
C ASP A 401 12.86 -60.40 -4.84
N LYS A 402 13.60 -60.78 -5.88
CA LYS A 402 13.06 -61.52 -7.03
C LYS A 402 13.52 -62.96 -6.91
N VAL A 403 12.59 -63.85 -7.21
CA VAL A 403 12.72 -65.30 -7.44
C VAL A 403 12.63 -66.14 -6.17
N VAL A 404 11.47 -66.76 -5.92
CA VAL A 404 11.23 -68.21 -6.15
C VAL A 404 9.70 -68.45 -6.13
N SER A 405 9.29 -69.38 -6.99
CA SER A 405 7.95 -69.88 -7.26
C SER A 405 7.24 -70.49 -6.04
N ASP A 406 6.09 -69.94 -5.68
CA ASP A 406 4.89 -70.69 -5.29
C ASP A 406 3.70 -69.73 -5.11
N VAL A 407 2.48 -70.27 -5.24
CA VAL A 407 1.25 -69.57 -5.66
C VAL A 407 0.67 -68.54 -4.64
N ASP A 408 1.29 -68.29 -3.48
CA ASP A 408 0.73 -67.43 -2.41
C ASP A 408 1.47 -66.11 -2.10
N SER A 409 2.39 -65.65 -2.96
CA SER A 409 3.20 -64.43 -2.72
C SER A 409 2.49 -63.08 -2.92
N LYS A 410 1.20 -63.06 -3.28
CA LYS A 410 0.46 -61.81 -3.61
C LYS A 410 -0.21 -61.12 -2.42
N GLU A 411 -0.39 -61.81 -1.29
CA GLU A 411 -1.04 -61.24 -0.09
C GLU A 411 -0.06 -60.51 0.84
N ALA A 412 1.19 -60.98 0.94
CA ALA A 412 2.17 -60.40 1.89
C ALA A 412 2.61 -58.96 1.54
N VAL A 413 2.66 -58.58 0.26
CA VAL A 413 2.98 -57.19 -0.15
C VAL A 413 1.80 -56.25 0.13
N ARG A 414 0.59 -56.79 0.28
CA ARG A 414 -0.66 -56.04 0.39
C ARG A 414 -0.91 -55.51 1.81
N GLU A 415 -0.51 -56.24 2.84
CA GLU A 415 -0.57 -55.75 4.24
C GLU A 415 0.39 -54.57 4.48
N ILE A 416 1.60 -54.66 3.93
CA ILE A 416 2.64 -53.64 4.09
C ILE A 416 2.19 -52.28 3.50
N ALA A 417 1.46 -52.33 2.39
CA ALA A 417 0.96 -51.14 1.68
C ALA A 417 -0.27 -50.50 2.35
N THR A 418 -1.05 -51.24 3.14
CA THR A 418 -2.33 -50.74 3.71
C THR A 418 -2.12 -49.99 5.02
N MET A 419 -1.11 -50.32 5.81
CA MET A 419 -0.83 -49.60 7.06
C MET A 419 -0.16 -48.24 6.84
N ARG A 420 0.62 -48.08 5.76
CA ARG A 420 1.14 -46.76 5.35
C ARG A 420 0.01 -45.81 4.99
N VAL A 421 -1.05 -46.34 4.38
CA VAL A 421 -2.25 -45.59 3.97
C VAL A 421 -3.04 -45.10 5.18
N ASP A 422 -3.19 -45.93 6.21
CA ASP A 422 -3.95 -45.55 7.40
C ASP A 422 -3.25 -44.49 8.26
N HIS A 423 -1.91 -44.51 8.32
CA HIS A 423 -1.16 -43.50 9.06
C HIS A 423 -1.08 -42.14 8.33
N PHE A 424 -1.00 -42.12 6.99
CA PHE A 424 -1.07 -40.86 6.22
C PHE A 424 -2.45 -40.20 6.35
N ASN A 425 -3.51 -41.00 6.32
CA ASN A 425 -4.88 -40.52 6.46
C ASN A 425 -5.15 -39.84 7.81
N PHE A 426 -4.38 -40.16 8.86
CA PHE A 426 -4.58 -39.62 10.20
C PHE A 426 -3.74 -38.36 10.49
N THR A 427 -2.54 -38.25 9.95
CA THR A 427 -1.58 -37.20 10.38
C THR A 427 -1.03 -36.30 9.27
N GLY A 428 -1.11 -36.69 7.99
CA GLY A 428 -0.67 -35.86 6.86
C GLY A 428 0.84 -35.74 6.60
N GLU A 429 1.72 -36.45 7.30
CA GLU A 429 3.18 -36.45 7.05
C GLU A 429 3.70 -37.80 6.51
N THR A 430 4.83 -37.79 5.78
CA THR A 430 5.46 -39.01 5.20
C THR A 430 6.78 -39.38 5.89
N ASP A 431 7.04 -40.68 6.03
CA ASP A 431 8.17 -41.31 6.73
C ASP A 431 9.53 -41.22 6.02
N ALA A 432 9.86 -40.09 5.37
CA ALA A 432 11.21 -39.85 4.85
C ALA A 432 12.13 -39.11 5.84
N GLU A 433 11.59 -38.54 6.93
CA GLU A 433 12.35 -37.75 7.91
C GLU A 433 12.60 -38.45 9.26
N ALA A 434 11.95 -39.58 9.55
CA ALA A 434 12.16 -40.37 10.77
C ALA A 434 13.28 -41.43 10.66
N GLU A 435 13.50 -42.05 9.49
CA GLU A 435 14.54 -43.06 9.29
C GLU A 435 15.97 -42.50 9.13
N ARG A 436 16.13 -41.17 9.01
CA ARG A 436 17.47 -40.56 9.09
C ARG A 436 18.06 -40.60 10.50
N ARG A 437 17.32 -41.09 11.52
CA ARG A 437 17.80 -41.15 12.90
C ARG A 437 17.28 -42.37 13.68
N HIS A 438 17.74 -43.57 13.34
CA HIS A 438 18.00 -44.59 14.35
C HIS A 438 19.40 -45.17 14.19
N GLY A 439 20.16 -45.16 15.28
CA GLY A 439 21.14 -46.21 15.56
C GLY A 439 22.49 -46.09 14.84
N LEU A 440 23.33 -45.19 15.35
CA LEU A 440 24.76 -45.49 15.42
C LEU A 440 24.95 -46.74 16.28
N GLY A 441 25.44 -47.82 15.68
CA GLY A 441 26.18 -48.84 16.41
C GLY A 441 27.53 -48.28 16.84
N SER A 442 27.72 -48.18 18.16
CA SER A 442 29.00 -48.20 18.89
C SER A 442 30.19 -47.41 18.32
N PHE A 443 30.48 -46.24 18.90
CA PHE A 443 31.84 -45.91 19.37
C PHE A 443 31.78 -44.99 20.60
N HIS A 444 32.69 -45.27 21.53
CA HIS A 444 32.92 -44.66 22.84
C HIS A 444 33.28 -43.16 22.76
N GLY A 445 32.81 -42.32 23.70
CA GLY A 445 33.40 -40.98 23.96
C GLY A 445 32.46 -39.84 24.41
N GLU A 446 32.34 -39.65 25.73
CA GLU A 446 32.19 -38.40 26.54
C GLU A 446 31.66 -37.03 25.99
N LYS A 447 30.95 -36.32 26.92
CA LYS A 447 30.60 -34.87 27.08
C LYS A 447 29.18 -34.45 26.64
N ARG A 448 28.25 -34.01 27.52
CA ARG A 448 28.09 -32.82 28.43
C ARG A 448 27.19 -31.72 27.81
N VAL A 449 26.14 -31.30 28.57
CA VAL A 449 25.49 -29.94 28.62
C VAL A 449 24.49 -29.63 27.46
N SER A 450 23.30 -29.02 27.55
CA SER A 450 22.42 -28.37 28.58
C SER A 450 21.04 -28.00 27.98
N SER A 451 19.98 -27.93 28.83
CA SER A 451 18.90 -26.90 28.95
C SER A 451 18.06 -26.47 27.71
N HIS A 452 16.77 -26.12 27.68
CA HIS A 452 15.72 -25.57 28.56
C HIS A 452 14.36 -25.93 27.86
N ALA A 453 13.20 -26.23 28.45
CA ALA A 453 12.36 -25.59 29.49
C ALA A 453 11.53 -24.37 29.02
N GLY A 454 10.19 -24.52 29.07
CA GLY A 454 9.18 -23.47 29.32
C GLY A 454 8.59 -22.76 28.09
N VAL A 455 7.38 -22.16 28.06
CA VAL A 455 6.55 -21.54 29.12
C VAL A 455 5.14 -21.19 28.55
N ASN A 456 4.07 -21.45 29.33
CA ASN A 456 2.75 -20.77 29.55
C ASN A 456 1.89 -20.25 28.37
N SER A 457 0.55 -20.30 28.33
CA SER A 457 -0.55 -20.21 29.34
C SER A 457 -0.62 -18.92 30.17
N ILE A 458 -1.02 -17.78 29.59
CA ILE A 458 -1.46 -16.61 30.38
C ILE A 458 -2.58 -15.86 29.61
N LEU A 459 -3.83 -16.02 30.06
CA LEU A 459 -4.81 -14.96 30.38
C LEU A 459 -6.21 -15.56 30.54
N GLY A 460 -6.57 -15.80 31.80
CA GLY A 460 -7.94 -16.08 32.22
C GLY A 460 -8.72 -14.80 32.54
N SER A 461 -10.04 -14.95 32.45
CA SER A 461 -11.08 -14.39 33.34
C SER A 461 -11.12 -12.88 33.61
N LEU A 462 -12.24 -12.23 33.23
CA LEU A 462 -13.17 -11.52 34.14
C LEU A 462 -14.48 -11.12 33.39
N PRO A 463 -15.64 -11.05 34.07
CA PRO A 463 -16.97 -10.83 33.48
C PRO A 463 -17.40 -9.35 33.55
N LEU A 464 -18.26 -8.91 32.62
CA LEU A 464 -18.87 -7.58 32.63
C LEU A 464 -20.38 -7.67 32.31
N ALA A 465 -21.18 -8.05 33.30
CA ALA A 465 -22.65 -8.03 33.24
C ALA A 465 -23.29 -7.67 34.60
N GLU A 466 -22.64 -6.77 35.36
CA GLU A 466 -23.23 -6.07 36.50
C GLU A 466 -22.98 -4.56 36.30
N LEU A 467 -23.86 -3.93 35.53
CA LEU A 467 -24.06 -2.47 35.45
C LEU A 467 -25.13 -2.23 34.38
N MET A 468 -26.41 -2.31 34.74
CA MET A 468 -27.56 -1.52 34.18
C MET A 468 -28.91 -2.04 34.73
N GLU A 469 -29.01 -2.35 36.03
CA GLU A 469 -30.28 -2.34 36.76
C GLU A 469 -30.13 -1.41 37.96
N GLY A 470 -30.86 -0.29 37.98
CA GLY A 470 -30.92 0.60 39.14
C GLY A 470 -30.94 2.11 38.86
N ALA A 471 -32.00 2.60 38.21
CA ALA A 471 -32.62 3.92 38.42
C ALA A 471 -33.73 4.07 37.35
N GLY A 472 -35.03 3.97 37.63
CA GLY A 472 -35.75 4.68 38.68
C GLY A 472 -36.13 6.07 38.16
N GLY A 473 -37.31 6.20 37.57
CA GLY A 473 -37.69 7.29 36.68
C GLY A 473 -38.05 8.64 37.31
N VAL A 474 -38.41 9.59 36.44
CA VAL A 474 -39.18 10.80 36.76
C VAL A 474 -40.15 11.08 35.60
N ALA A 475 -41.41 11.27 35.97
CA ALA A 475 -42.53 11.56 35.10
C ALA A 475 -42.61 13.04 34.68
N ALA A 476 -43.34 13.27 33.58
CA ALA A 476 -44.38 14.30 33.39
C ALA A 476 -44.19 15.33 32.26
N LYS A 477 -45.32 15.45 31.51
CA LYS A 477 -45.89 16.60 30.79
C LYS A 477 -45.50 16.86 29.33
N THR A 478 -46.46 16.48 28.47
CA THR A 478 -46.87 17.13 27.23
C THR A 478 -47.11 18.64 27.39
N PRO A 479 -46.98 19.42 26.29
CA PRO A 479 -48.16 20.14 25.82
C PRO A 479 -48.34 20.19 24.29
N SER A 480 -49.61 20.33 23.93
CA SER A 480 -50.23 20.64 22.64
C SER A 480 -50.08 22.11 22.20
N VAL A 481 -49.87 22.39 20.90
CA VAL A 481 -50.18 23.66 20.17
C VAL A 481 -50.20 23.33 18.65
N SER A 482 -51.35 23.18 17.99
CA SER A 482 -52.19 24.15 17.24
C SER A 482 -51.51 24.96 16.12
N SER A 483 -51.99 24.76 14.88
CA SER A 483 -51.83 25.64 13.70
C SER A 483 -52.75 26.88 13.78
N PRO A 484 -52.45 27.96 13.02
CA PRO A 484 -53.31 28.33 11.87
C PRO A 484 -52.55 29.07 10.74
N PRO A 485 -53.21 29.57 9.66
CA PRO A 485 -54.53 29.24 9.12
C PRO A 485 -54.49 28.28 7.92
#